data_AF-A0A6J5ATK9-F1
#
_entry.id   AF-A0A6J5ATK9-F1
#
_cell.length_a   1.000
_cell.length_b   1.000
_cell.length_c   1.000
_cell.angle_alpha   90.00
_cell.angle_beta   90.00
_cell.angle_gamma   90.00
#
_symmetry.space_group_name_H-M   'P 1'
#
loop_
_entity.id
_entity.type
_entity.pdbx_description
1 polymer ?
#
loop_
_entity_poly.entity_id
_entity_poly.type
_entity_poly.pdbx_seq_one_letter_code
_entity_poly.pdbx_strand_id
1 'polypeptide(L)'
;MKHPLFIRRAMLLAASFTLLHNGGLALAAQGEEAAPIVGTRPALNTLTPQPVADALREAASASSSSGTTTAEAQGNVAELMQMIQDARLSELRTTYNGSYGASLFFYPREMTYYVALFHDKHFWRVIKSADAGRAEAIYAGFVQQTAQLSEIEIQRTQLQAQKAYIQDVIALSEDRAKRLQADLDVARTQQAKVNDYQRQTQNEAAALREEKERAQAQLRQVQGQVMQLQRQTEMGLPGQR
;
A
#
# COMPACT_ATOMS: atom_id res chain seq x y z
N MET A 1 -44.93 -9.34 44.61
CA MET A 1 -45.77 -8.14 44.37
C MET A 1 -44.93 -7.17 43.54
N LYS A 2 -45.18 -6.77 42.30
CA LYS A 2 -46.30 -6.82 41.35
C LYS A 2 -45.68 -6.94 39.93
N HIS A 3 -46.27 -7.74 39.05
CA HIS A 3 -46.03 -7.78 37.59
C HIS A 3 -47.07 -6.88 36.87
N PRO A 4 -47.22 -6.91 35.52
CA PRO A 4 -46.35 -6.51 34.39
C PRO A 4 -47.14 -5.55 33.45
N LEU A 5 -46.74 -5.32 32.18
CA LEU A 5 -47.65 -5.31 31.00
C LEU A 5 -46.88 -5.03 29.66
N PHE A 6 -46.81 -6.08 28.81
CA PHE A 6 -47.01 -6.19 27.34
C PHE A 6 -46.45 -5.13 26.35
N ILE A 7 -45.53 -5.49 25.43
CA ILE A 7 -45.73 -6.16 24.11
C ILE A 7 -46.59 -5.34 23.12
N ARG A 8 -46.00 -5.01 21.94
CA ARG A 8 -46.55 -4.87 20.55
C ARG A 8 -45.86 -3.69 19.84
N ARG A 9 -45.38 -3.69 18.59
CA ARG A 9 -45.53 -4.44 17.33
C ARG A 9 -44.30 -4.05 16.46
N ALA A 10 -43.52 -4.91 15.82
CA ALA A 10 -43.80 -5.84 14.73
C ALA A 10 -44.39 -5.19 13.46
N MET A 11 -43.55 -5.17 12.42
CA MET A 11 -43.87 -5.41 11.00
C MET A 11 -44.50 -4.27 10.16
N LEU A 12 -43.75 -3.80 9.15
CA LEU A 12 -44.32 -3.56 7.82
C LEU A 12 -43.23 -3.71 6.74
N LEU A 13 -43.43 -4.73 5.92
CA LEU A 13 -42.66 -5.21 4.78
C LEU A 13 -43.66 -5.20 3.61
N ALA A 14 -43.32 -4.58 2.47
CA ALA A 14 -43.90 -4.78 1.11
C ALA A 14 -43.67 -3.49 0.30
N ALA A 15 -42.81 -3.47 -0.71
CA ALA A 15 -42.99 -4.00 -2.07
C ALA A 15 -43.65 -2.98 -3.01
N SER A 16 -42.89 -2.50 -4.00
CA SER A 16 -43.41 -2.15 -5.32
C SER A 16 -42.26 -1.94 -6.32
N PHE A 17 -41.92 -3.03 -7.00
CA PHE A 17 -41.29 -3.06 -8.31
C PHE A 17 -42.39 -2.88 -9.37
N THR A 18 -42.11 -2.12 -10.43
CA THR A 18 -42.69 -2.12 -11.81
C THR A 18 -42.75 -0.67 -12.31
N LEU A 19 -42.01 -0.30 -13.36
CA LEU A 19 -42.38 -0.19 -14.79
C LEU A 19 -41.38 0.85 -15.37
N LEU A 20 -40.89 0.88 -16.61
CA LEU A 20 -41.06 0.11 -17.83
C LEU A 20 -40.02 0.65 -18.84
N HIS A 21 -39.43 -0.25 -19.63
CA HIS A 21 -39.02 -0.14 -21.05
C HIS A 21 -38.74 1.24 -21.67
N ASN A 22 -37.53 1.45 -22.22
CA ASN A 22 -37.22 1.24 -23.65
C ASN A 22 -35.87 1.86 -24.06
N GLY A 23 -35.15 1.17 -24.96
CA GLY A 23 -33.96 1.65 -25.66
C GLY A 23 -32.72 0.85 -25.26
N GLY A 24 -32.04 0.11 -26.11
CA GLY A 24 -32.14 -0.10 -27.55
C GLY A 24 -31.02 -1.07 -27.91
N LEU A 25 -31.27 -1.93 -28.87
CA LEU A 25 -30.40 -3.00 -29.35
C LEU A 25 -28.98 -2.49 -29.69
N ALA A 26 -27.95 -3.12 -29.11
CA ALA A 26 -26.62 -3.16 -29.72
C ALA A 26 -26.11 -4.61 -29.64
N LEU A 27 -26.20 -5.27 -30.79
CA LEU A 27 -25.71 -6.62 -31.05
C LEU A 27 -24.20 -6.51 -31.34
N ALA A 28 -23.34 -7.11 -30.53
CA ALA A 28 -21.99 -7.46 -30.97
C ALA A 28 -21.40 -8.61 -30.14
N ALA A 29 -21.25 -9.72 -30.85
CA ALA A 29 -20.20 -10.73 -30.72
C ALA A 29 -20.04 -11.51 -29.40
N GLN A 30 -20.35 -12.79 -29.55
CA GLN A 30 -19.95 -13.93 -28.74
C GLN A 30 -18.46 -13.92 -28.38
N GLY A 31 -18.18 -14.38 -27.16
CA GLY A 31 -16.85 -14.68 -26.66
C GLY A 31 -16.99 -15.36 -25.32
N GLU A 32 -17.06 -16.69 -25.36
CA GLU A 32 -17.07 -17.61 -24.23
C GLU A 32 -15.85 -17.38 -23.31
N GLU A 33 -16.06 -17.65 -22.02
CA GLU A 33 -15.05 -18.21 -21.11
C GLU A 33 -14.14 -17.27 -20.27
N ALA A 34 -14.13 -17.62 -18.99
CA ALA A 34 -13.11 -17.38 -17.96
C ALA A 34 -13.00 -15.99 -17.28
N ALA A 35 -13.33 -16.02 -15.99
CA ALA A 35 -12.94 -15.04 -14.99
C ALA A 35 -11.42 -14.76 -15.00
N PRO A 36 -10.97 -13.52 -14.71
CA PRO A 36 -9.55 -13.19 -14.74
C PRO A 36 -8.82 -13.92 -13.60
N ILE A 37 -8.01 -14.90 -13.98
CA ILE A 37 -7.04 -15.56 -13.12
C ILE A 37 -5.95 -14.52 -12.76
N VAL A 38 -5.67 -14.41 -11.47
CA VAL A 38 -4.53 -13.70 -10.89
C VAL A 38 -3.24 -14.13 -11.61
N GLY A 39 -2.52 -13.20 -12.24
CA GLY A 39 -1.18 -13.50 -12.77
C GLY A 39 -0.73 -12.81 -14.06
N THR A 40 -1.38 -11.76 -14.55
CA THR A 40 -0.89 -11.01 -15.73
C THR A 40 0.25 -10.07 -15.34
N ARG A 41 1.45 -10.63 -15.21
CA ARG A 41 2.71 -9.90 -15.25
C ARG A 41 2.86 -9.28 -16.64
N PRO A 42 3.02 -7.95 -16.80
CA PRO A 42 3.36 -7.39 -18.09
C PRO A 42 4.70 -7.96 -18.55
N ALA A 43 4.78 -8.35 -19.82
CA ALA A 43 5.97 -8.87 -20.46
C ALA A 43 7.09 -7.81 -20.44
N LEU A 44 8.03 -7.97 -19.52
CA LEU A 44 9.35 -7.32 -19.54
C LEU A 44 10.15 -7.91 -20.71
N ASN A 45 9.89 -7.49 -21.93
CA ASN A 45 10.77 -7.75 -23.08
C ASN A 45 10.51 -6.68 -24.14
N THR A 46 11.21 -5.53 -24.01
CA THR A 46 11.61 -4.58 -25.08
C THR A 46 12.21 -3.33 -24.44
N LEU A 47 13.28 -3.50 -23.66
CA LEU A 47 14.17 -2.38 -23.32
C LEU A 47 15.60 -2.85 -23.56
N THR A 48 15.92 -3.05 -24.83
CA THR A 48 17.30 -3.20 -25.29
C THR A 48 18.01 -1.87 -25.02
N PRO A 49 19.12 -1.84 -24.25
CA PRO A 49 19.86 -0.63 -24.01
C PRO A 49 20.61 -0.25 -25.29
N GLN A 50 20.08 0.71 -26.04
CA GLN A 50 20.83 1.38 -27.10
C GLN A 50 21.96 2.19 -26.44
N PRO A 51 23.21 2.12 -26.94
CA PRO A 51 24.34 2.80 -26.32
C PRO A 51 24.25 4.30 -26.57
N VAL A 52 23.58 5.03 -25.67
CA VAL A 52 23.67 6.49 -25.52
C VAL A 52 25.12 6.96 -25.23
N ALA A 53 26.04 6.03 -24.96
CA ALA A 53 27.45 6.30 -24.73
C ALA A 53 28.16 6.86 -25.98
N ASP A 54 27.81 6.44 -27.20
CA ASP A 54 28.47 6.94 -28.42
C ASP A 54 28.00 8.36 -28.78
N ALA A 55 26.72 8.70 -28.56
CA ALA A 55 26.20 10.06 -28.77
C ALA A 55 26.79 11.08 -27.77
N LEU A 56 27.10 10.64 -26.55
CA LEU A 56 27.76 11.47 -25.54
C LEU A 56 29.26 11.66 -25.83
N ARG A 57 29.92 10.70 -26.50
CA ARG A 57 31.35 10.76 -26.83
C ARG A 57 31.65 11.64 -28.05
N GLU A 58 30.72 11.71 -29.01
CA GLU A 58 30.80 12.63 -30.15
C GLU A 58 30.66 14.11 -29.69
N ALA A 59 29.76 14.39 -28.75
CA ALA A 59 29.58 15.73 -28.17
C ALA A 59 30.78 16.16 -27.28
N ALA A 60 31.42 15.22 -26.59
CA ALA A 60 32.63 15.49 -25.80
C ALA A 60 33.87 15.73 -26.68
N SER A 61 33.96 15.09 -27.86
CA SER A 61 35.13 15.19 -28.75
C SER A 61 35.19 16.51 -29.52
N ALA A 62 34.05 17.16 -29.77
CA ALA A 62 33.98 18.49 -30.39
C ALA A 62 34.42 19.65 -29.44
N SER A 63 34.68 19.36 -28.16
CA SER A 63 35.05 20.36 -27.14
C SER A 63 36.56 20.46 -26.89
N SER A 64 37.40 19.77 -27.69
CA SER A 64 38.84 19.62 -27.44
C SER A 64 39.72 20.79 -27.92
N SER A 65 39.16 21.91 -28.37
CA SER A 65 39.89 23.12 -28.80
C SER A 65 39.78 24.30 -27.81
N SER A 66 39.83 24.02 -26.50
CA SER A 66 39.39 24.98 -25.47
C SER A 66 40.25 24.99 -24.20
N GLY A 67 41.57 25.11 -24.37
CA GLY A 67 42.48 25.40 -23.24
C GLY A 67 42.25 26.79 -22.61
N THR A 68 41.81 27.77 -23.42
CA THR A 68 41.58 29.16 -22.97
C THR A 68 40.20 29.35 -22.32
N THR A 69 39.17 28.62 -22.76
CA THR A 69 37.78 28.88 -22.37
C THR A 69 37.45 28.46 -20.94
N THR A 70 38.19 27.52 -20.35
CA THR A 70 37.95 27.09 -18.96
C THR A 70 38.43 28.16 -17.96
N ALA A 71 39.60 28.76 -18.21
CA ALA A 71 40.11 29.85 -17.39
C ALA A 71 39.25 31.12 -17.53
N GLU A 72 38.81 31.45 -18.76
CA GLU A 72 37.88 32.55 -19.01
C GLU A 72 36.51 32.30 -18.39
N ALA A 73 35.98 31.06 -18.44
CA ALA A 73 34.71 30.70 -17.80
C ALA A 73 34.79 30.87 -16.27
N GLN A 74 35.91 30.49 -15.65
CA GLN A 74 36.11 30.65 -14.21
C GLN A 74 36.27 32.14 -13.82
N GLY A 75 36.93 32.94 -14.66
CA GLY A 75 36.99 34.40 -14.49
C GLY A 75 35.61 35.08 -14.59
N ASN A 76 34.80 34.66 -15.58
CA ASN A 76 33.45 35.19 -15.78
C ASN A 76 32.51 34.87 -14.61
N VAL A 77 32.68 33.70 -13.97
CA VAL A 77 31.91 33.32 -12.76
C VAL A 77 32.26 34.24 -11.59
N ALA A 78 33.54 34.45 -11.32
CA ALA A 78 33.98 35.31 -10.21
C ALA A 78 33.49 36.76 -10.39
N GLU A 79 33.59 37.27 -11.61
CA GLU A 79 33.09 38.60 -11.95
C GLU A 79 31.58 38.71 -11.80
N LEU A 80 30.81 37.71 -12.28
CA LEU A 80 29.37 37.66 -12.10
C LEU A 80 29.01 37.71 -10.61
N MET A 81 29.68 36.90 -9.78
CA MET A 81 29.45 36.88 -8.34
C MET A 81 29.70 38.24 -7.70
N GLN A 82 30.78 38.92 -8.07
CA GLN A 82 31.06 40.27 -7.59
C GLN A 82 29.97 41.26 -8.00
N MET A 83 29.54 41.24 -9.26
CA MET A 83 28.50 42.14 -9.75
C MET A 83 27.12 41.87 -9.13
N ILE A 84 26.80 40.61 -8.81
CA ILE A 84 25.60 40.24 -8.05
C ILE A 84 25.69 40.81 -6.64
N GLN A 85 26.83 40.67 -5.95
CA GLN A 85 27.04 41.23 -4.60
C GLN A 85 26.94 42.75 -4.58
N ASP A 86 27.51 43.41 -5.60
CA ASP A 86 27.45 44.86 -5.76
C ASP A 86 26.09 45.36 -6.26
N ALA A 87 25.10 44.46 -6.47
CA ALA A 87 23.77 44.74 -7.01
C ALA A 87 23.80 45.54 -8.33
N ARG A 88 24.79 45.27 -9.20
CA ARG A 88 25.01 45.98 -10.46
C ARG A 88 24.26 45.39 -11.65
N LEU A 89 23.66 44.22 -11.47
CA LEU A 89 22.96 43.48 -12.53
C LEU A 89 21.46 43.55 -12.34
N SER A 90 20.74 43.68 -13.45
CA SER A 90 19.31 43.44 -13.51
C SER A 90 19.08 42.00 -13.94
N GLU A 91 18.37 41.22 -13.12
CA GLU A 91 17.87 39.91 -13.56
C GLU A 91 16.74 40.14 -14.56
N LEU A 92 16.89 39.61 -15.77
CA LEU A 92 15.86 39.68 -16.79
C LEU A 92 14.96 38.45 -16.72
N ARG A 93 15.57 37.27 -16.60
CA ARG A 93 14.88 35.98 -16.61
C ARG A 93 15.68 34.95 -15.82
N THR A 94 14.98 34.09 -15.10
CA THR A 94 15.56 32.90 -14.48
C THR A 94 14.59 31.73 -14.57
N THR A 95 15.13 30.53 -14.80
CA THR A 95 14.37 29.27 -14.84
C THR A 95 15.05 28.24 -13.94
N TYR A 96 14.23 27.50 -13.19
CA TYR A 96 14.66 26.43 -12.31
C TYR A 96 14.06 25.10 -12.78
N ASN A 97 14.90 24.07 -12.82
CA ASN A 97 14.53 22.68 -13.11
C ASN A 97 15.23 21.80 -12.06
N GLY A 98 14.48 21.33 -11.05
CA GLY A 98 15.07 20.67 -9.89
C GLY A 98 16.11 21.56 -9.20
N SER A 99 17.31 21.02 -8.94
CA SER A 99 18.43 21.78 -8.38
C SER A 99 19.22 22.59 -9.42
N TYR A 100 18.91 22.44 -10.71
CA TYR A 100 19.58 23.16 -11.81
C TYR A 100 18.81 24.40 -12.22
N GLY A 101 19.52 25.41 -12.73
CA GLY A 101 18.86 26.57 -13.31
C GLY A 101 19.73 27.39 -14.23
N ALA A 102 19.07 28.30 -14.93
CA ALA A 102 19.68 29.23 -15.86
C ALA A 102 19.16 30.64 -15.59
N SER A 103 20.04 31.63 -15.62
CA SER A 103 19.69 33.04 -15.45
C SER A 103 20.25 33.88 -16.59
N LEU A 104 19.48 34.88 -17.01
CA LEU A 104 19.88 35.95 -17.92
C LEU A 104 19.89 37.25 -17.13
N PHE A 105 21.06 37.83 -16.96
CA PHE A 105 21.27 39.12 -16.34
C PHE A 105 21.70 40.16 -17.36
N PHE A 106 21.44 41.42 -17.06
CA PHE A 106 21.84 42.57 -17.85
C PHE A 106 22.59 43.59 -17.01
N TYR A 107 23.75 44.00 -17.51
CA TYR A 107 24.56 45.06 -16.91
C TYR A 107 24.39 46.36 -17.70
N PRO A 108 23.61 47.34 -17.19
CA PRO A 108 23.26 48.53 -17.96
C PRO A 108 24.45 49.44 -18.25
N ARG A 109 25.48 49.46 -17.40
CA ARG A 109 26.63 50.37 -17.56
C ARG A 109 27.47 50.04 -18.80
N GLU A 110 27.60 48.76 -19.13
CA GLU A 110 28.41 48.27 -20.26
C GLU A 110 27.55 47.62 -21.34
N MET A 111 26.21 47.71 -21.23
CA MET A 111 25.25 47.11 -22.15
C MET A 111 25.57 45.63 -22.45
N THR A 112 25.97 44.89 -21.41
CA THR A 112 26.45 43.51 -21.53
C THR A 112 25.50 42.55 -20.82
N TYR A 113 25.15 41.47 -21.51
CA TYR A 113 24.35 40.38 -20.97
C TYR A 113 25.25 39.31 -20.38
N TYR A 114 24.81 38.76 -19.25
CA TYR A 114 25.46 37.64 -18.59
C TYR A 114 24.47 36.48 -18.52
N VAL A 115 24.80 35.38 -19.20
CA VAL A 115 24.01 34.16 -19.19
C VAL A 115 24.71 33.16 -18.30
N ALA A 116 24.04 32.72 -17.25
CA ALA A 116 24.61 31.88 -16.22
C ALA A 116 23.87 30.55 -16.13
N LEU A 117 24.62 29.45 -16.09
CA LEU A 117 24.14 28.13 -15.70
C LEU A 117 24.56 27.89 -14.25
N PHE A 118 23.67 27.38 -13.42
CA PHE A 118 23.96 27.10 -12.02
C PHE A 118 23.31 25.80 -11.54
N HIS A 119 23.87 25.26 -10.47
CA HIS A 119 23.35 24.12 -9.73
C HIS A 119 23.39 24.45 -8.23
N ASP A 120 22.25 24.30 -7.54
CA ASP A 120 22.10 24.65 -6.12
C ASP A 120 22.65 26.06 -5.79
N LYS A 121 22.29 27.05 -6.62
CA LYS A 121 22.76 28.46 -6.56
C LYS A 121 24.26 28.67 -6.79
N HIS A 122 25.02 27.63 -7.14
CA HIS A 122 26.43 27.75 -7.51
C HIS A 122 26.56 27.89 -9.03
N PHE A 123 27.10 29.03 -9.48
CA PHE A 123 27.37 29.28 -10.89
C PHE A 123 28.64 28.54 -11.32
N TRP A 124 28.52 27.68 -12.33
CA TRP A 124 29.64 26.91 -12.88
C TRP A 124 29.97 27.25 -14.34
N ARG A 125 29.10 28.00 -15.02
CA ARG A 125 29.33 28.47 -16.38
C ARG A 125 28.63 29.79 -16.59
N VAL A 126 29.39 30.80 -17.01
CA VAL A 126 28.88 32.13 -17.33
C VAL A 126 29.43 32.57 -18.68
N ILE A 127 28.54 33.03 -19.56
CA ILE A 127 28.88 33.54 -20.88
C ILE A 127 28.40 34.98 -20.99
N LYS A 128 29.30 35.86 -21.44
CA LYS A 128 28.97 37.26 -21.73
C LYS A 128 28.59 37.43 -23.19
N SER A 129 27.67 38.34 -23.46
CA SER A 129 27.32 38.76 -24.81
C SER A 129 26.94 40.23 -24.81
N ALA A 130 27.47 41.02 -25.75
CA ALA A 130 26.97 42.37 -26.01
C ALA A 130 25.73 42.35 -26.93
N ASP A 131 25.50 41.24 -27.64
CA ASP A 131 24.33 41.04 -28.50
C ASP A 131 23.19 40.37 -27.72
N ALA A 132 22.01 41.00 -27.76
CA ALA A 132 20.82 40.52 -27.06
C ALA A 132 20.30 39.21 -27.65
N GLY A 133 20.29 39.07 -28.99
CA GLY A 133 19.79 37.87 -29.67
C GLY A 133 20.62 36.63 -29.33
N ARG A 134 21.95 36.77 -29.33
CA ARG A 134 22.89 35.74 -28.91
C ARG A 134 22.73 35.40 -27.42
N ALA A 135 22.52 36.38 -26.56
CA ALA A 135 22.30 36.13 -25.12
C ALA A 135 21.05 35.29 -24.88
N GLU A 136 19.94 35.63 -25.54
CA GLU A 136 18.69 34.86 -25.47
C GLU A 136 18.85 33.45 -26.05
N ALA A 137 19.59 33.28 -27.16
CA ALA A 137 19.87 31.96 -27.73
C ALA A 137 20.70 31.07 -26.79
N ILE A 138 21.73 31.64 -26.14
CA ILE A 138 22.53 30.93 -25.13
C ILE A 138 21.65 30.57 -23.93
N TYR A 139 20.81 31.50 -23.46
CA TYR A 139 19.88 31.26 -22.36
C TYR A 139 18.92 30.12 -22.68
N ALA A 140 18.31 30.10 -23.86
CA ALA A 140 17.44 29.02 -24.31
C ALA A 140 18.17 27.66 -24.33
N GLY A 141 19.43 27.64 -24.82
CA GLY A 141 20.26 26.44 -24.77
C GLY A 141 20.55 25.96 -23.35
N PHE A 142 20.80 26.88 -22.42
CA PHE A 142 21.01 26.56 -21.00
C PHE A 142 19.73 26.02 -20.37
N VAL A 143 18.57 26.63 -20.65
CA VAL A 143 17.27 26.12 -20.18
C VAL A 143 17.05 24.67 -20.61
N GLN A 144 17.27 24.35 -21.90
CA GLN A 144 17.16 22.99 -22.40
C GLN A 144 18.14 22.03 -21.69
N GLN A 145 19.38 22.47 -21.47
CA GLN A 145 20.37 21.69 -20.75
C GLN A 145 19.95 21.42 -19.29
N THR A 146 19.42 22.43 -18.58
CA THR A 146 18.97 22.24 -17.18
C THR A 146 17.81 21.26 -17.07
N ALA A 147 16.89 21.26 -18.03
CA ALA A 147 15.79 20.29 -18.08
C ALA A 147 16.34 18.85 -18.16
N GLN A 148 17.29 18.61 -19.08
CA GLN A 148 17.91 17.29 -19.24
C GLN A 148 18.69 16.84 -17.99
N LEU A 149 19.46 17.74 -17.38
CA LEU A 149 20.22 17.42 -16.16
C LEU A 149 19.30 17.11 -14.96
N SER A 150 18.17 17.81 -14.86
CA SER A 150 17.22 17.65 -13.76
C SER A 150 16.38 16.37 -13.85
N GLU A 151 16.21 15.80 -15.04
CA GLU A 151 15.32 14.67 -15.27
C GLU A 151 15.65 13.48 -14.36
N ILE A 152 16.95 13.16 -14.21
CA ILE A 152 17.40 12.06 -13.35
C ILE A 152 17.12 12.34 -11.87
N GLU A 153 17.30 13.58 -11.42
CA GLU A 153 17.04 13.99 -10.03
C GLU A 153 15.54 13.92 -9.70
N ILE A 154 14.71 14.40 -10.62
CA ILE A 154 13.25 14.38 -10.51
C ILE A 154 12.76 12.93 -10.47
N GLN A 155 13.22 12.08 -11.39
CA GLN A 155 12.88 10.66 -11.42
C GLN A 155 13.33 9.93 -10.15
N ARG A 156 14.56 10.21 -9.68
CA ARG A 156 15.05 9.64 -8.41
C ARG A 156 14.14 10.02 -7.25
N THR A 157 13.77 11.29 -7.14
CA THR A 157 12.90 11.78 -6.06
C THR A 157 11.54 11.08 -6.09
N GLN A 158 10.95 10.95 -7.28
CA GLN A 158 9.69 10.23 -7.47
C GLN A 158 9.81 8.75 -7.09
N LEU A 159 10.86 8.06 -7.54
CA LEU A 159 11.09 6.65 -7.21
C LEU A 159 11.32 6.44 -5.71
N GLN A 160 12.03 7.36 -5.04
CA GLN A 160 12.21 7.32 -3.59
C GLN A 160 10.88 7.46 -2.84
N ALA A 161 10.01 8.38 -3.29
CA ALA A 161 8.67 8.53 -2.71
C ALA A 161 7.80 7.29 -2.94
N GLN A 162 7.80 6.72 -4.15
CA GLN A 162 7.08 5.49 -4.46
C GLN A 162 7.58 4.31 -3.61
N LYS A 163 8.91 4.19 -3.42
CA LYS A 163 9.50 3.17 -2.56
C LYS A 163 9.01 3.32 -1.11
N ALA A 164 9.06 4.52 -0.55
CA ALA A 164 8.60 4.77 0.83
C ALA A 164 7.13 4.40 0.99
N TYR A 165 6.28 4.82 0.06
CA TYR A 165 4.86 4.46 0.06
C TYR A 165 4.62 2.94 0.05
N ILE A 166 5.32 2.20 -0.82
CA ILE A 166 5.20 0.74 -0.90
C ILE A 166 5.68 0.09 0.41
N GLN A 167 6.76 0.59 1.01
CA GLN A 167 7.26 0.09 2.29
C GLN A 167 6.24 0.25 3.42
N ASP A 168 5.53 1.38 3.47
CA ASP A 168 4.46 1.61 4.44
C ASP A 168 3.28 0.66 4.24
N VAL A 169 2.88 0.43 2.99
CA VAL A 169 1.81 -0.54 2.66
C VAL A 169 2.19 -1.96 3.04
N ILE A 170 3.46 -2.35 2.83
CA ILE A 170 3.98 -3.66 3.26
C ILE A 170 3.90 -3.77 4.78
N ALA A 171 4.39 -2.78 5.53
CA ALA A 171 4.37 -2.80 6.99
C ALA A 171 2.94 -2.94 7.54
N LEU A 172 1.98 -2.19 6.99
CA LEU A 172 0.57 -2.29 7.36
C LEU A 172 -0.01 -3.69 7.08
N SER A 173 0.38 -4.29 5.95
CA SER A 173 -0.09 -5.61 5.55
C SER A 173 0.49 -6.70 6.44
N GLU A 174 1.76 -6.61 6.80
CA GLU A 174 2.42 -7.51 7.75
C GLU A 174 1.79 -7.44 9.14
N ASP A 175 1.49 -6.23 9.62
CA ASP A 175 0.81 -6.05 10.91
C ASP A 175 -0.59 -6.65 10.91
N ARG A 176 -1.33 -6.49 9.82
CA ARG A 176 -2.63 -7.15 9.65
C ARG A 176 -2.49 -8.67 9.66
N ALA A 177 -1.50 -9.22 8.95
CA ALA A 177 -1.25 -10.65 8.91
C ALA A 177 -0.90 -11.21 10.30
N LYS A 178 -0.04 -10.52 11.06
CA LYS A 178 0.32 -10.91 12.44
C LYS A 178 -0.89 -10.93 13.37
N ARG A 179 -1.77 -9.91 13.30
CA ARG A 179 -3.00 -9.87 14.09
C ARG A 179 -3.94 -11.02 13.74
N LEU A 180 -4.17 -11.25 12.45
CA LEU A 180 -5.01 -12.36 12.00
C LEU A 180 -4.45 -13.72 12.43
N GLN A 181 -3.13 -13.88 12.38
CA GLN A 181 -2.48 -15.10 12.86
C GLN A 181 -2.71 -15.32 14.36
N ALA A 182 -2.54 -14.27 15.18
CA ALA A 182 -2.81 -14.35 16.61
C ALA A 182 -4.28 -14.72 16.90
N ASP A 183 -5.23 -14.12 16.18
CA ASP A 183 -6.65 -14.42 16.31
C ASP A 183 -6.95 -15.90 15.95
N LEU A 184 -6.33 -16.42 14.89
CA LEU A 184 -6.46 -17.82 14.48
C LEU A 184 -5.88 -18.78 15.52
N ASP A 185 -4.73 -18.45 16.12
CA ASP A 185 -4.10 -19.28 17.14
C ASP A 185 -4.95 -19.34 18.43
N VAL A 186 -5.56 -18.21 18.81
CA VAL A 186 -6.53 -18.15 19.91
C VAL A 186 -7.76 -18.99 19.57
N ALA A 187 -8.34 -18.84 18.37
CA ALA A 187 -9.52 -19.60 17.95
C ALA A 187 -9.26 -21.11 17.94
N ARG A 188 -8.09 -21.55 17.43
CA ARG A 188 -7.67 -22.97 17.45
C ARG A 188 -7.54 -23.50 18.88
N THR A 189 -6.94 -22.72 19.76
CA THR A 189 -6.79 -23.10 21.18
C THR A 189 -8.15 -23.21 21.87
N GLN A 190 -9.07 -22.29 21.61
CA GLN A 190 -10.43 -22.35 22.14
C GLN A 190 -11.19 -23.57 21.61
N GLN A 191 -11.09 -23.86 20.31
CA GLN A 191 -11.72 -25.04 19.71
C GLN A 191 -11.20 -26.34 20.31
N ALA A 192 -9.88 -26.44 20.55
CA ALA A 192 -9.29 -27.60 21.21
C ALA A 192 -9.87 -27.79 22.63
N LYS A 193 -9.95 -26.72 23.43
CA LYS A 193 -10.55 -26.77 24.78
C LYS A 193 -12.01 -27.21 24.76
N VAL A 194 -12.81 -26.72 23.81
CA VAL A 194 -14.21 -27.13 23.67
C VAL A 194 -14.31 -28.61 23.29
N ASN A 195 -13.48 -29.08 22.36
CA ASN A 195 -13.45 -30.49 21.96
C ASN A 195 -13.02 -31.40 23.13
N ASP A 196 -12.05 -30.96 23.95
CA ASP A 196 -11.61 -31.69 25.15
C ASP A 196 -12.73 -31.77 26.19
N TYR A 197 -13.40 -30.65 26.47
CA TYR A 197 -14.52 -30.60 27.40
C TYR A 197 -15.69 -31.48 26.95
N GLN A 198 -16.01 -31.48 25.65
CA GLN A 198 -17.06 -32.35 25.11
C GLN A 198 -16.72 -33.84 25.29
N ARG A 199 -15.47 -34.23 24.99
CA ARG A 199 -15.02 -35.62 25.21
C ARG A 199 -15.10 -36.02 26.67
N GLN A 200 -14.66 -35.15 27.57
CA GLN A 200 -14.75 -35.39 29.01
C GLN A 200 -16.21 -35.55 29.46
N THR A 201 -17.10 -34.64 29.04
CA THR A 201 -18.53 -34.69 29.39
C THR A 201 -19.20 -35.97 28.87
N GLN A 202 -18.83 -36.43 27.67
CA GLN A 202 -19.33 -37.69 27.12
C GLN A 202 -18.88 -38.89 27.95
N ASN A 203 -17.61 -38.91 28.38
CA ASN A 203 -17.08 -39.97 29.24
C ASN A 203 -17.76 -39.98 30.62
N GLU A 204 -17.96 -38.81 31.23
CA GLU A 204 -18.68 -38.67 32.51
C GLU A 204 -20.13 -39.14 32.38
N ALA A 205 -20.83 -38.77 31.29
CA ALA A 205 -22.18 -39.23 31.03
C ALA A 205 -22.26 -40.74 30.83
N ALA A 206 -21.26 -41.37 30.22
CA ALA A 206 -21.18 -42.82 30.07
C ALA A 206 -20.98 -43.51 31.43
N ALA A 207 -20.06 -43.00 32.27
CA ALA A 207 -19.84 -43.52 33.62
C ALA A 207 -21.10 -43.41 34.50
N LEU A 208 -21.78 -42.26 34.49
CA LEU A 208 -23.03 -42.06 35.22
C LEU A 208 -24.16 -43.00 34.75
N ARG A 209 -24.21 -43.34 33.46
CA ARG A 209 -25.18 -44.32 32.95
C ARG A 209 -24.90 -45.71 33.50
N GLU A 210 -23.63 -46.12 33.51
CA GLU A 210 -23.21 -47.40 34.05
C GLU A 210 -23.50 -47.49 35.57
N GLU A 211 -23.21 -46.43 36.32
CA GLU A 211 -23.55 -46.33 37.75
C GLU A 211 -25.06 -46.43 37.99
N LYS A 212 -25.87 -45.72 37.19
CA LYS A 212 -27.33 -45.79 37.25
C LYS A 212 -27.82 -47.22 37.00
N GLU A 213 -27.28 -47.91 36.00
CA GLU A 213 -27.66 -49.29 35.67
C GLU A 213 -27.32 -50.27 36.81
N ARG A 214 -26.14 -50.12 37.43
CA ARG A 214 -25.74 -50.89 38.61
C ARG A 214 -26.68 -50.64 39.80
N ALA A 215 -27.00 -49.39 40.11
CA ALA A 215 -27.91 -49.03 41.19
C ALA A 215 -29.33 -49.58 40.93
N GLN A 216 -29.81 -49.53 39.69
CA GLN A 216 -31.11 -50.10 39.31
C GLN A 216 -31.13 -51.63 39.41
N ALA A 217 -30.03 -52.31 39.09
CA ALA A 217 -29.90 -53.75 39.29
C ALA A 217 -29.94 -54.12 40.79
N GLN A 218 -29.20 -53.38 41.63
CA GLN A 218 -29.23 -53.56 43.09
C GLN A 218 -30.62 -53.33 43.67
N LEU A 219 -31.33 -52.27 43.25
CA LEU A 219 -32.69 -52.00 43.70
C LEU A 219 -33.63 -53.18 43.39
N ARG A 220 -33.58 -53.72 42.17
CA ARG A 220 -34.39 -54.89 41.76
C ARG A 220 -34.07 -56.12 42.59
N GLN A 221 -32.80 -56.36 42.90
CA GLN A 221 -32.36 -57.47 43.75
C GLN A 221 -32.93 -57.34 45.18
N VAL A 222 -32.81 -56.16 45.80
CA VAL A 222 -33.33 -55.90 47.16
C VAL A 222 -34.85 -56.03 47.18
N GLN A 223 -35.56 -55.48 46.19
CA GLN A 223 -37.02 -55.64 46.08
C GLN A 223 -37.43 -57.12 45.97
N GLY A 224 -36.71 -57.92 45.18
CA GLY A 224 -36.94 -59.36 45.08
C GLY A 224 -36.76 -60.08 46.43
N GLN A 225 -35.72 -59.73 47.19
CA GLN A 225 -35.47 -60.28 48.53
C GLN A 225 -36.59 -59.92 49.51
N VAL A 226 -37.05 -58.67 49.52
CA VAL A 226 -38.18 -58.22 50.36
C VAL A 226 -39.45 -59.02 50.05
N MET A 227 -39.80 -59.18 48.77
CA MET A 227 -40.97 -59.98 48.35
C MET A 227 -40.84 -61.46 48.73
N GLN A 228 -39.63 -62.00 48.75
CA GLN A 228 -39.38 -63.39 49.18
C GLN A 228 -39.52 -63.54 50.70
N LEU A 229 -38.98 -62.59 51.47
CA LEU A 229 -39.14 -62.55 52.92
C LEU A 229 -40.61 -62.39 53.31
N GLN A 230 -41.35 -61.49 52.65
CA GLN A 230 -42.79 -61.29 52.87
C GLN A 230 -43.58 -62.58 52.68
N ARG A 231 -43.34 -63.31 51.57
CA ARG A 231 -43.98 -64.61 51.31
C ARG A 231 -43.63 -65.67 52.36
N GLN A 232 -42.41 -65.66 52.89
CA GLN A 232 -42.02 -66.59 53.97
C GLN A 232 -42.73 -66.26 55.29
N THR A 233 -42.89 -64.98 55.62
CA THR A 233 -43.68 -64.56 56.80
C THR A 233 -45.17 -64.86 56.64
N GLU A 234 -45.75 -64.68 55.45
CA GLU A 234 -47.17 -65.00 55.19
C GLU A 234 -47.45 -66.51 55.24
N MET A 235 -46.52 -67.35 54.80
CA MET A 235 -46.61 -68.82 54.97
C MET A 235 -46.34 -69.28 56.42
N GLY A 236 -45.66 -68.46 57.22
CA GLY A 236 -45.36 -68.72 58.64
C GLY A 236 -46.44 -68.23 59.63
N LEU A 237 -47.41 -67.43 59.18
CA LEU A 237 -48.61 -67.12 59.97
C LEU A 237 -49.69 -68.16 59.68
N PRO A 238 -50.01 -69.08 60.62
CA PRO A 238 -51.28 -69.78 60.56
C PRO A 238 -52.37 -68.72 60.74
N GLY A 239 -53.31 -68.66 59.80
CA GLY A 239 -54.61 -68.08 60.07
C GLY A 239 -55.19 -68.79 61.30
N GLN A 240 -55.11 -68.11 62.44
CA GLN A 240 -55.98 -68.36 63.57
C GLN A 240 -57.42 -68.21 63.08
N ARG A 241 -58.21 -69.23 63.43
CA ARG A 241 -59.65 -69.42 63.21
C ARG A 241 -60.49 -68.16 63.10
#